data_AF-A0A2K8T604-F1
#
_entry.id   AF-A0A2K8T604-F1
#
_cell.length_a   1.000
_cell.length_b   1.000
_cell.length_c   1.000
_cell.angle_alpha   90.00
_cell.angle_beta   90.00
_cell.angle_gamma   90.00
#
_symmetry.space_group_name_H-M   'P 1'
#
loop_
_entity.id
_entity.type
_entity.pdbx_description
1 polymer ?
#
loop_
_entity_poly.entity_id
_entity_poly.type
_entity_poly.pdbx_seq_one_letter_code
_entity_poly.pdbx_strand_id
1 'polypeptide(L)' 'MPKASRLAETSASEFADWAGAVSGKLGQRTPNGFEVIDAGIQIFEKKAKEVKPDVAAADAGAS' A
#
# COMPACT_ATOMS: atom_id res chain seq x y z
N MET A 1 15.36 6.38 -14.38
CA MET A 1 14.56 5.74 -13.32
C MET A 1 15.38 5.73 -12.04
N PRO A 2 14.88 6.28 -10.91
CA PRO A 2 15.57 6.22 -9.62
C PRO A 2 15.75 4.77 -9.17
N LYS A 3 16.88 4.42 -8.53
CA LYS A 3 17.17 3.04 -8.08
C LYS A 3 16.07 2.44 -7.19
N ALA A 4 15.38 3.27 -6.40
CA ALA A 4 14.30 2.85 -5.51
C ALA A 4 13.05 2.33 -6.23
N SER A 5 12.71 2.87 -7.42
CA SER A 5 11.50 2.45 -8.14
C SER A 5 11.63 1.03 -8.68
N ARG A 6 12.82 0.69 -9.20
CA ARG A 6 13.07 -0.63 -9.77
C ARG A 6 13.06 -1.75 -8.73
N LEU A 7 13.53 -1.44 -7.52
CA LEU A 7 13.51 -2.40 -6.41
C LEU A 7 12.07 -2.63 -5.92
N ALA A 8 11.26 -1.57 -5.83
CA ALA A 8 9.85 -1.68 -5.48
C ALA A 8 9.04 -2.49 -6.52
N GLU A 9 9.27 -2.27 -7.82
CA GLU A 9 8.64 -3.05 -8.90
C GLU A 9 8.98 -4.55 -8.81
N THR A 10 10.24 -4.86 -8.52
CA THR A 10 10.70 -6.25 -8.39
C THR A 10 10.00 -6.94 -7.20
N SER A 11 10.03 -6.30 -6.02
CA SER A 11 9.37 -6.85 -4.83
C SER A 11 7.85 -7.00 -5.00
N ALA A 12 7.18 -6.04 -5.63
CA ALA A 12 5.75 -6.14 -5.92
C ALA A 12 5.40 -7.30 -6.88
N SER A 13 6.33 -7.68 -7.76
CA SER A 13 6.15 -8.80 -8.69
C SER A 13 6.39 -10.16 -8.03
N GLU A 14 7.15 -10.23 -6.94
CA GLU A 14 7.50 -11.48 -6.26
C GLU A 14 6.54 -11.82 -5.11
N PHE A 15 5.82 -10.83 -4.57
CA PHE A 15 4.89 -11.01 -3.45
C PHE A 15 3.47 -11.33 -3.91
N ALA A 16 2.87 -12.38 -3.35
CA ALA A 16 1.49 -12.80 -3.67
C ALA A 16 0.42 -11.82 -3.17
N ASP A 17 0.63 -11.21 -1.99
CA ASP A 17 -0.12 -10.05 -1.49
C ASP A 17 0.88 -9.06 -0.88
N TRP A 18 0.70 -7.77 -1.14
CA TRP A 18 1.66 -6.74 -0.72
C TRP A 18 0.98 -5.43 -0.35
N ALA A 19 1.66 -4.67 0.52
CA ALA A 19 1.31 -3.28 0.82
C ALA A 19 2.51 -2.39 0.50
N GLY A 20 2.23 -1.23 -0.08
CA GLY A 20 3.21 -0.17 -0.30
C GLY A 20 3.06 0.96 0.70
N ALA A 21 4.20 1.54 1.11
CA ALA A 21 4.26 2.82 1.81
C ALA A 21 5.01 3.84 0.96
N VAL A 22 4.45 5.04 0.85
CA VAL A 22 5.09 6.20 0.23
C VAL A 22 5.44 7.19 1.34
N SER A 23 6.67 7.66 1.35
CA SER A 23 7.18 8.59 2.36
C SER A 23 7.92 9.76 1.71
N GLY A 24 8.13 10.82 2.48
CA GLY A 24 8.86 12.02 2.05
C GLY A 24 8.36 13.26 2.78
N LYS A 25 8.96 14.41 2.46
CA LYS A 25 8.55 15.70 3.00
C LYS A 25 7.57 16.35 2.05
N LEU A 26 6.51 16.96 2.59
CA LEU A 26 5.56 17.71 1.78
C LEU A 26 6.24 19.00 1.30
N GLY A 27 6.40 19.10 -0.02
CA GLY A 27 6.99 20.25 -0.70
C GLY A 27 5.94 21.24 -1.16
N GLN A 28 6.22 21.92 -2.27
CA GLN A 28 5.32 22.94 -2.79
C GLN A 28 3.98 22.36 -3.22
N ARG A 29 2.90 23.13 -2.98
CA ARG A 29 1.59 22.84 -3.54
C ARG A 29 1.60 23.13 -5.03
N THR A 30 1.13 22.18 -5.82
CA THR A 30 0.94 22.26 -7.26
C THR A 30 -0.56 22.22 -7.59
N PRO A 31 -0.98 22.53 -8.83
CA PRO A 31 -2.37 22.41 -9.23
C PRO A 31 -2.96 21.00 -9.05
N ASN A 32 -2.11 19.97 -9.12
CA ASN A 32 -2.51 18.55 -9.07
C ASN A 32 -2.22 17.89 -7.71
N GLY A 33 -1.75 18.64 -6.71
CA GLY A 33 -1.42 18.10 -5.40
C GLY A 33 -0.23 18.78 -4.77
N PHE A 34 0.74 17.99 -4.30
CA PHE A 34 1.96 18.48 -3.67
C PHE A 34 3.16 17.73 -4.21
N GLU A 35 4.30 18.43 -4.30
CA GLU A 35 5.58 17.77 -4.49
C GLU A 35 5.95 16.98 -3.23
N VAL A 36 6.53 15.80 -3.40
CA VAL A 36 7.10 15.01 -2.29
C VAL A 36 8.61 15.05 -2.43
N ILE A 37 9.26 15.79 -1.54
CA ILE A 37 10.71 15.95 -1.49
C ILE A 37 11.32 14.76 -0.75
N ASP A 38 12.49 14.28 -1.20
CA ASP A 38 13.16 13.09 -0.66
C ASP A 38 12.25 11.85 -0.67
N ALA A 39 11.51 11.65 -1.76
CA ALA A 39 10.51 10.60 -1.86
C ALA A 39 11.10 9.19 -1.66
N GLY A 40 10.45 8.42 -0.79
CA GLY A 40 10.74 7.00 -0.53
C GLY A 40 9.54 6.12 -0.89
N ILE A 41 9.84 4.92 -1.38
CA ILE A 41 8.84 3.89 -1.65
C ILE A 41 9.34 2.61 -0.98
N GLN A 42 8.50 1.97 -0.18
CA GLN A 42 8.80 0.72 0.48
C GLN A 42 7.66 -0.28 0.28
N ILE A 43 8.00 -1.50 -0.13
CA ILE A 43 7.04 -2.58 -0.34
C ILE A 43 7.21 -3.60 0.78
N PHE A 44 6.10 -4.04 1.35
CA PHE A 44 6.04 -5.08 2.38
C PHE A 44 5.21 -6.24 1.85
N GLU A 45 5.73 -7.45 2.00
CA GLU A 45 4.96 -8.67 1.78
C GLU A 45 3.92 -8.82 2.90
N LYS A 46 2.65 -8.91 2.52
CA LYS A 46 1.58 -9.20 3.46
C LYS A 46 1.51 -10.71 3.63
N LYS A 47 2.10 -11.21 4.71
CA LYS A 47 1.86 -12.59 5.12
C LYS A 47 0.39 -12.77 5.45
N ALA A 48 -0.25 -13.76 4.83
CA ALA A 48 -1.63 -14.08 5.08
C ALA A 48 -1.83 -14.31 6.58
N LYS A 49 -2.58 -13.41 7.23
CA LYS A 49 -3.17 -13.71 8.52
C LYS A 49 -4.30 -14.68 8.19
N GLU A 50 -4.27 -15.89 8.76
CA GLU A 50 -5.43 -16.77 8.71
C GLU A 50 -6.65 -15.93 9.11
N VAL A 51 -7.56 -15.75 8.16
CA VAL A 51 -8.86 -15.16 8.42
C VAL A 51 -9.53 -16.17 9.34
N LYS A 52 -9.47 -15.93 10.66
CA LYS A 52 -10.48 -16.52 11.53
C LYS A 52 -11.81 -16.08 10.95
N PRO A 53 -12.70 -17.01 10.58
CA PRO A 53 -13.95 -16.65 9.94
C PRO A 53 -14.67 -15.67 10.85
N ASP A 54 -14.81 -14.43 10.39
CA ASP A 54 -15.68 -13.44 11.00
C ASP A 54 -17.10 -14.03 10.96
N VAL A 55 -17.56 -14.50 12.13
CA VAL A 55 -18.98 -14.75 12.36
C VAL A 55 -19.63 -13.37 12.49
N ALA A 56 -19.81 -12.72 11.33
CA ALA A 56 -20.63 -11.53 11.16
C ALA A 56 -21.46 -11.69 9.89
N ALA A 57 -22.08 -12.87 9.75
CA ALA A 57 -23.17 -13.15 8.83
C ALA A 57 -24.42 -13.48 9.67
N ALA A 58 -24.96 -12.46 10.33
CA ALA A 58 -26.32 -12.37 10.88
C ALA A 58 -26.45 -10.90 11.32
N ASP A 59 -26.91 -9.99 10.48
CA ASP A 59 -28.35 -9.81 10.27
C ASP A 59 -28.58 -9.09 8.94
N ALA A 60 -29.18 -9.82 8.00
CA ALA A 60 -29.96 -9.25 6.93
C ALA A 60 -31.23 -10.09 6.86
N GLY A 61 -32.31 -9.62 7.48
CA GLY A 61 -33.66 -10.07 7.12
C GLY A 61 -34.74 -9.98 8.19
N ALA A 62 -35.74 -9.15 7.89
CA ALA A 62 -37.16 -9.23 8.29
C ALA A 62 -37.57 -8.72 9.69
N SER A 63 -38.14 -7.52 9.75
CA SER A 63 -39.59 -7.24 9.61
C SER A 63 -39.93 -5.79 9.90
#